data_AF-A0A2S2PKX8-F1
#
_entry.id   AF-A0A2S2PKX8-F1
#
_cell.length_a   1.000
_cell.length_b   1.000
_cell.length_c   1.000
_cell.angle_alpha   90.00
_cell.angle_beta   90.00
_cell.angle_gamma   90.00
#
_symmetry.space_group_name_H-M   'P 1'
#
loop_
_entity.id
_entity.type
_entity.pdbx_description
1 polymer ?
#
loop_
_entity_poly.entity_id
_entity_poly.type
_entity_poly.pdbx_seq_one_letter_code
_entity_poly.pdbx_strand_id
1 'polypeptide(L)'
;EVANTPSLLFKFQVYFFVLDTVGTVLNSRYSQAREVLKDLSLLSVERIKSFSSIQDFPCDSFDALQCWIPELNLESLRTEYSAFCNAYSSLTAGLNLGDTLHDAQESDHDWSTNENYDEEEHTTSKSKKENTASILQLLSKFNLTSAFPNLYLAYKALYTIPVTSAAAERTFSKVKIIKSRLRSTMSQLRLESLLLLNCETDINIDLNQAINEL
;
A
#
# COMPACT_ATOMS: atom_id res chain seq x y z
N GLU A 1 -34.74 40.09 9.36
CA GLU A 1 -35.56 38.87 9.23
C GLU A 1 -35.07 37.86 8.17
N VAL A 2 -33.80 37.85 7.76
CA VAL A 2 -33.32 36.99 6.65
C VAL A 2 -32.77 35.62 7.13
N ALA A 3 -32.79 35.33 8.43
CA ALA A 3 -32.12 34.15 9.00
C ALA A 3 -32.94 32.84 9.01
N ASN A 4 -34.23 32.86 8.63
CA ASN A 4 -35.15 31.72 8.83
C ASN A 4 -35.63 31.04 7.54
N THR A 5 -34.95 31.24 6.40
CA THR A 5 -35.28 30.48 5.19
C THR A 5 -34.84 29.02 5.39
N PRO A 6 -35.70 28.01 5.13
CA PRO A 6 -35.37 26.59 5.33
C PRO A 6 -34.07 26.15 4.63
N SER A 7 -33.75 26.75 3.49
CA SER A 7 -32.51 26.53 2.75
C SER A 7 -31.26 27.03 3.48
N LEU A 8 -31.35 28.16 4.19
CA LEU A 8 -30.25 28.68 5.01
C LEU A 8 -30.06 27.84 6.28
N LEU A 9 -31.16 27.44 6.94
CA LEU A 9 -31.11 26.52 8.07
C LEU A 9 -30.44 25.19 7.69
N PHE A 10 -30.83 24.58 6.57
CA PHE A 10 -30.17 23.38 6.06
C PHE A 10 -28.68 23.61 5.78
N LYS A 11 -28.33 24.74 5.13
CA LYS A 11 -26.94 25.07 4.80
C LYS A 11 -26.06 25.19 6.05
N PHE A 12 -26.54 25.88 7.09
CA PHE A 12 -25.76 26.09 8.32
C PHE A 12 -25.79 24.89 9.27
N GLN A 13 -26.96 24.29 9.52
CA GLN A 13 -27.10 23.23 10.52
C GLN A 13 -26.70 21.85 10.01
N VAL A 14 -26.80 21.60 8.70
CA VAL A 14 -26.52 20.29 8.12
C VAL A 14 -25.27 20.34 7.25
N TYR A 15 -25.26 21.14 6.19
CA TYR A 15 -24.16 21.09 5.22
C TYR A 15 -22.82 21.50 5.82
N PHE A 16 -22.73 22.68 6.44
CA PHE A 16 -21.47 23.13 7.05
C PHE A 16 -21.06 22.28 8.25
N PHE A 17 -22.02 21.85 9.06
CA PHE A 17 -21.75 20.94 10.18
C PHE A 17 -21.15 19.61 9.71
N VAL A 18 -21.73 18.98 8.68
CA VAL A 18 -21.21 17.74 8.10
C VAL A 18 -19.85 17.97 7.48
N LEU A 19 -19.67 19.07 6.74
CA LEU A 19 -18.39 19.39 6.11
C LEU A 19 -17.27 19.61 7.13
N ASP A 20 -17.54 20.32 8.22
CA ASP A 20 -16.60 20.54 9.31
C ASP A 20 -16.29 19.24 10.09
N THR A 21 -17.31 18.41 10.32
CA THR A 21 -17.15 17.08 10.92
C THR A 21 -16.25 16.20 10.07
N VAL A 22 -16.51 16.13 8.76
CA VAL A 22 -15.69 15.35 7.81
C VAL A 22 -14.27 15.90 7.75
N GLY A 23 -14.10 17.22 7.66
CA GLY A 23 -12.79 17.87 7.66
C GLY A 23 -11.99 17.58 8.92
N THR A 24 -12.64 17.67 10.09
CA THR A 24 -12.01 17.40 11.39
C THR A 24 -11.59 15.94 11.51
N VAL A 25 -12.46 14.99 11.13
CA VAL A 25 -12.16 13.55 11.17
C VAL A 25 -11.03 13.18 10.21
N LEU A 26 -11.04 13.75 8.99
CA LEU A 26 -9.95 13.53 8.03
C LEU A 26 -8.63 14.08 8.56
N ASN A 27 -8.63 15.30 9.09
CA ASN A 27 -7.43 15.89 9.68
C ASN A 27 -6.94 15.11 10.89
N SER A 28 -7.82 14.68 11.80
CA SER A 28 -7.41 13.88 12.95
C SER A 28 -6.82 12.53 12.51
N ARG A 29 -7.39 11.90 11.48
CA ARG A 29 -6.96 10.59 10.99
C ARG A 29 -5.64 10.64 10.22
N TYR A 30 -5.42 11.69 9.41
CA TYR A 30 -4.30 11.75 8.46
C TYR A 30 -3.26 12.84 8.76
N SER A 31 -3.36 13.54 9.89
CA SER A 31 -2.42 14.60 10.30
C SER A 31 -0.94 14.19 10.21
N GLN A 32 -0.61 12.96 10.62
CA GLN A 32 0.76 12.44 10.63
C GLN A 32 1.17 11.74 9.33
N ALA A 33 0.25 11.55 8.38
CA ALA A 33 0.51 10.78 7.17
C ALA A 33 1.67 11.36 6.33
N ARG A 34 1.82 12.69 6.33
CA ARG A 34 2.91 13.36 5.61
C ARG A 34 4.29 13.03 6.18
N GLU A 35 4.42 12.98 7.50
CA GLU A 35 5.69 12.67 8.17
C GLU A 35 6.04 11.19 7.98
N VAL A 36 5.05 10.30 8.02
CA VAL A 36 5.24 8.88 7.67
C VAL A 36 5.71 8.72 6.24
N LEU A 37 5.11 9.44 5.28
CA LEU A 37 5.53 9.42 3.87
C LEU A 37 6.94 10.03 3.67
N LYS A 38 7.31 11.05 4.45
CA LYS A 38 8.66 11.61 4.47
C LYS A 38 9.67 10.53 4.88
N ASP A 39 9.40 9.79 5.94
CA ASP A 39 10.28 8.72 6.40
C ASP A 39 10.33 7.55 5.40
N LEU A 40 9.19 7.17 4.82
CA LEU A 40 9.12 6.14 3.77
C LEU A 40 9.91 6.52 2.52
N SER A 41 10.03 7.81 2.20
CA SER A 41 10.85 8.27 1.07
C SER A 41 12.33 7.90 1.23
N LEU A 42 12.82 7.71 2.46
CA LEU A 42 14.19 7.25 2.74
C LEU A 42 14.42 5.81 2.24
N LEU A 43 13.38 4.98 2.17
CA LEU A 43 13.48 3.60 1.70
C LEU A 43 13.57 3.48 0.16
N SER A 44 13.58 4.61 -0.55
CA SER A 44 13.75 4.61 -2.01
C SER A 44 15.19 4.23 -2.41
N VAL A 45 15.31 3.59 -3.56
CA VAL A 45 16.60 3.13 -4.11
C VAL A 45 17.58 4.30 -4.30
N GLU A 46 17.07 5.46 -4.74
CA GLU A 46 17.87 6.67 -4.94
C GLU A 46 18.51 7.15 -3.63
N ARG A 47 17.75 7.12 -2.53
CA ARG A 47 18.23 7.51 -1.21
C ARG A 47 19.23 6.52 -0.64
N ILE A 48 18.99 5.22 -0.79
CA ILE A 48 19.93 4.17 -0.40
C ILE A 48 21.29 4.37 -1.11
N LYS A 49 21.28 4.66 -2.41
CA LYS A 49 22.50 4.94 -3.19
C LYS A 49 23.20 6.25 -2.80
N SER A 50 22.45 7.26 -2.33
CA SER A 50 23.07 8.52 -1.88
C SER A 50 23.70 8.36 -0.49
N PHE A 51 23.08 7.60 0.40
CA PHE A 51 23.59 7.37 1.75
C PHE A 51 24.75 6.38 1.83
N SER A 52 24.97 5.54 0.81
CA SER A 52 26.22 4.77 0.71
C SER A 52 27.45 5.67 0.54
N SER A 53 27.27 6.91 0.08
CA SER A 53 28.35 7.89 -0.14
C SER A 53 28.45 8.93 0.98
N ILE A 54 27.33 9.28 1.61
CA ILE A 54 27.22 10.30 2.66
C ILE A 54 26.79 9.57 3.93
N GLN A 55 27.77 9.28 4.78
CA GLN A 55 27.70 8.33 5.89
C GLN A 55 26.72 8.69 7.02
N ASP A 56 26.06 9.86 6.95
CA ASP A 56 25.16 10.36 7.99
C ASP A 56 23.80 10.78 7.42
N PHE A 57 22.74 10.31 8.08
CA PHE A 57 21.36 10.73 7.84
C PHE A 57 20.79 11.40 9.11
N PRO A 58 19.76 12.26 8.98
CA PRO A 58 19.25 13.05 10.09
C PRO A 58 18.84 12.21 11.32
N CYS A 59 19.02 12.76 12.52
CA CYS A 59 18.67 12.10 13.78
C CYS A 59 17.16 11.89 13.95
N ASP A 60 16.31 12.67 13.28
CA ASP A 60 14.85 12.55 13.25
C ASP A 60 14.33 11.50 12.24
N SER A 61 15.23 10.77 11.57
CA SER A 61 14.83 9.78 10.57
C SER A 61 14.12 8.59 11.22
N PHE A 62 12.97 8.21 10.65
CA PHE A 62 12.14 7.07 11.06
C PHE A 62 11.29 7.27 12.33
N ASP A 63 11.30 8.46 12.94
CA ASP A 63 10.51 8.79 14.13
C ASP A 63 9.00 8.63 13.87
N ALA A 64 8.53 9.11 12.71
CA ALA A 64 7.12 9.03 12.35
C ALA A 64 6.72 7.60 11.97
N LEU A 65 7.65 6.83 11.36
CA LEU A 65 7.45 5.42 11.08
C LEU A 65 7.31 4.58 12.35
N GLN A 66 8.09 4.85 13.40
CA GLN A 66 7.94 4.17 14.69
C GLN A 66 6.59 4.49 15.35
N CYS A 67 6.13 5.74 15.27
CA CYS A 67 4.81 6.12 15.79
C CYS A 67 3.67 5.40 15.05
N TRP A 68 3.85 5.16 13.75
CA TRP A 68 2.87 4.47 12.92
C TRP A 68 2.89 2.95 13.11
N ILE A 69 4.06 2.35 13.34
CA ILE A 69 4.26 0.90 13.53
C ILE A 69 4.93 0.69 14.89
N PRO A 70 4.15 0.44 15.96
CA PRO A 70 4.68 0.30 17.32
C PRO A 70 5.66 -0.85 17.51
N GLU A 71 5.64 -1.84 16.60
CA GLU A 71 6.53 -3.00 16.61
C GLU A 71 7.97 -2.68 16.19
N LEU A 72 8.23 -1.49 15.63
CA LEU A 72 9.57 -1.10 15.18
C LEU A 72 10.47 -0.64 16.34
N ASN A 73 11.71 -1.13 16.33
CA ASN A 73 12.78 -0.57 17.13
C ASN A 73 13.59 0.42 16.28
N LEU A 74 13.57 1.70 16.64
CA LEU A 74 14.21 2.78 15.90
C LEU A 74 15.74 2.64 15.80
N GLU A 75 16.40 2.29 16.90
CA GLU A 75 17.86 2.13 16.94
C GLU A 75 18.31 0.94 16.08
N SER A 76 17.57 -0.17 16.15
CA SER A 76 17.80 -1.33 15.28
C SER A 76 17.52 -0.99 13.83
N LEU A 77 16.42 -0.29 13.52
CA LEU A 77 16.10 0.13 12.15
C LEU A 77 17.19 1.04 11.57
N ARG A 78 17.70 1.98 12.36
CA ARG A 78 18.77 2.92 11.96
C ARG A 78 20.06 2.17 11.59
N THR A 79 20.47 1.23 12.45
CA THR A 79 21.68 0.43 12.25
C THR A 79 21.53 -0.56 11.10
N GLU A 80 20.37 -1.23 11.00
CA GLU A 80 20.01 -2.12 9.88
C GLU A 80 20.00 -1.37 8.55
N TYR A 81 19.36 -0.19 8.49
CA TYR A 81 19.29 0.64 7.29
C TYR A 81 20.68 1.11 6.85
N SER A 82 21.52 1.57 7.78
CA SER A 82 22.91 1.96 7.48
C SER A 82 23.72 0.78 6.94
N ALA A 83 23.66 -0.38 7.60
CA ALA A 83 24.33 -1.59 7.15
C ALA A 83 23.84 -2.04 5.76
N PHE A 84 22.53 -1.93 5.51
CA PHE A 84 21.93 -2.24 4.22
C PHE A 84 22.41 -1.28 3.12
N CYS A 85 22.48 0.03 3.37
CA CYS A 85 22.98 1.01 2.41
C CYS A 85 24.41 0.71 1.97
N ASN A 86 25.26 0.32 2.91
CA ASN A 86 26.65 -0.05 2.62
C ASN A 86 26.76 -1.37 1.84
N ALA A 87 25.90 -2.35 2.13
CA ALA A 87 25.89 -3.64 1.46
C ALA A 87 25.15 -3.63 0.10
N TYR A 88 24.29 -2.65 -0.16
CA TYR A 88 23.37 -2.61 -1.30
C TYR A 88 24.09 -2.69 -2.65
N SER A 89 25.18 -1.95 -2.82
CA SER A 89 25.97 -1.96 -4.07
C SER A 89 26.58 -3.33 -4.36
N SER A 90 27.06 -4.03 -3.32
CA SER A 90 27.60 -5.39 -3.47
C SER A 90 26.50 -6.42 -3.73
N LEU A 91 25.35 -6.28 -3.08
CA LEU A 91 24.22 -7.18 -3.22
C LEU A 91 23.55 -7.08 -4.59
N THR A 92 23.45 -5.87 -5.14
CA THR A 92 22.96 -5.63 -6.51
C THR A 92 23.97 -6.07 -7.58
N ALA A 93 25.27 -5.91 -7.34
CA ALA A 93 26.30 -6.44 -8.23
C ALA A 93 26.29 -7.99 -8.29
N GLY A 94 26.09 -8.65 -7.15
CA GLY A 94 25.98 -10.12 -7.08
C GLY A 94 24.76 -10.68 -7.81
N LEU A 95 23.66 -9.94 -7.87
CA LEU A 95 22.46 -10.33 -8.63
C LEU A 95 22.63 -10.23 -10.15
N ASN A 96 23.27 -9.16 -10.63
CA ASN A 96 23.49 -8.94 -12.07
C ASN A 96 24.49 -9.93 -12.68
N LEU A 97 25.22 -10.69 -11.85
CA LEU A 97 26.18 -11.69 -12.33
C LEU A 97 25.50 -12.90 -13.01
N GLY A 98 24.26 -13.25 -12.60
CA GLY A 98 23.47 -14.29 -13.26
C GLY A 98 22.97 -13.87 -14.65
N ASP A 99 22.49 -12.63 -14.77
CA ASP A 99 22.06 -12.04 -16.04
C ASP A 99 23.22 -11.88 -17.04
N THR A 100 24.46 -11.76 -16.55
CA THR A 100 25.66 -11.61 -17.40
C THR A 100 26.20 -12.96 -17.90
N LEU A 101 25.75 -14.10 -17.35
CA LEU A 101 26.22 -15.44 -17.73
C LEU A 101 25.22 -16.24 -18.58
N HIS A 102 23.95 -15.86 -18.63
CA HIS A 102 22.93 -16.51 -19.47
C HIS A 102 22.73 -15.75 -20.78
N ASP A 103 23.68 -15.92 -21.69
CA ASP A 103 23.48 -15.73 -23.13
C ASP A 103 23.25 -17.11 -23.77
N ALA A 104 22.12 -17.77 -23.44
CA ALA A 104 21.62 -18.95 -24.16
C ALA A 104 20.22 -19.39 -23.68
N GLN A 105 19.27 -19.27 -24.61
CA GLN A 105 18.06 -20.06 -24.80
C GLN A 105 16.93 -19.97 -23.76
N GLU A 106 15.84 -19.34 -24.23
CA GLU A 106 14.47 -19.49 -23.77
C GLU A 106 14.13 -20.94 -23.41
N SER A 107 13.61 -21.14 -22.20
CA SER A 107 12.68 -22.23 -21.93
C SER A 107 11.36 -21.60 -21.53
N ASP A 108 10.44 -21.53 -22.50
CA ASP A 108 9.03 -21.27 -22.27
C ASP A 108 8.49 -22.28 -21.26
N HIS A 109 8.21 -21.83 -20.05
CA HIS A 109 7.16 -22.45 -19.26
C HIS A 109 6.15 -21.39 -18.86
N ASP A 110 5.15 -21.31 -19.73
CA ASP A 110 3.90 -20.59 -19.58
C ASP A 110 3.20 -21.04 -18.28
N TRP A 111 3.03 -20.10 -17.34
CA TRP A 111 1.90 -20.09 -16.40
C TRP A 111 1.08 -18.84 -16.70
N SER A 112 0.37 -18.88 -17.82
CA SER A 112 -0.81 -18.05 -18.03
C SER A 112 -1.93 -18.60 -17.16
N THR A 113 -2.22 -17.91 -16.06
CA THR A 113 -3.60 -17.81 -15.56
C THR A 113 -4.09 -16.42 -15.91
N ASN A 114 -4.91 -16.43 -16.96
CA ASN A 114 -5.62 -15.33 -17.56
C ASN A 114 -6.63 -14.72 -16.57
N GLU A 115 -6.36 -13.51 -16.08
CA GLU A 115 -7.42 -12.55 -15.75
C GLU A 115 -7.10 -11.20 -16.40
N ASN A 116 -7.78 -10.96 -17.52
CA ASN A 116 -7.85 -9.68 -18.22
C ASN A 116 -8.24 -8.55 -17.26
N TYR A 117 -7.33 -7.62 -17.04
CA TYR A 117 -7.65 -6.22 -16.75
C TYR A 117 -6.79 -5.36 -17.69
N ASP A 118 -7.44 -4.80 -18.71
CA ASP A 118 -6.87 -3.78 -19.59
C ASP A 118 -6.52 -2.53 -18.77
N GLU A 119 -5.24 -2.29 -18.54
CA GLU A 119 -4.71 -0.95 -18.31
C GLU A 119 -3.66 -0.66 -19.40
N GLU A 120 -3.96 0.33 -20.24
CA GLU A 120 -3.15 0.76 -21.36
C GLU A 120 -1.74 1.20 -20.91
N GLU A 121 -0.72 0.41 -21.26
CA GLU A 121 0.68 0.83 -21.21
C GLU A 121 0.95 1.88 -22.29
N HIS A 122 1.00 3.15 -21.88
CA HIS A 122 1.71 4.15 -22.66
C HIS A 122 3.23 3.96 -22.51
N THR A 123 3.76 3.21 -23.47
CA THR A 123 5.19 3.03 -23.76
C THR A 123 5.88 4.37 -24.00
N THR A 124 6.86 4.75 -23.15
CA THR A 124 8.02 5.56 -23.57
C THR A 124 9.25 5.27 -22.70
N SER A 125 10.34 4.83 -23.35
CA SER A 125 11.75 4.89 -22.90
C SER A 125 12.21 3.96 -21.76
N LYS A 126 12.77 2.81 -22.14
CA LYS A 126 13.55 1.89 -21.28
C LYS A 126 14.76 2.61 -20.63
N SER A 127 14.58 3.06 -19.39
CA SER A 127 15.64 3.11 -18.38
C SER A 127 15.25 2.09 -17.31
N LYS A 128 16.10 1.08 -17.07
CA LYS A 128 15.85 0.03 -16.05
C LYS A 128 15.92 0.72 -14.68
N LYS A 129 14.86 1.42 -14.28
CA LYS A 129 14.74 1.99 -12.93
C LYS A 129 14.77 0.80 -11.98
N GLU A 130 15.83 0.70 -11.18
CA GLU A 130 15.82 -0.18 -10.02
C GLU A 130 14.61 0.22 -9.17
N ASN A 131 13.68 -0.71 -9.02
CA ASN A 131 12.41 -0.45 -8.35
C ASN A 131 12.53 -0.85 -6.88
N THR A 132 11.81 -0.18 -5.99
CA THR A 132 11.69 -0.61 -4.58
C THR A 132 11.16 -2.06 -4.46
N ALA A 133 10.52 -2.57 -5.53
CA ALA A 133 9.96 -3.92 -5.59
C ALA A 133 11.06 -4.97 -5.69
N SER A 134 12.12 -4.68 -6.46
CA SER A 134 13.29 -5.53 -6.51
C SER A 134 14.02 -5.60 -5.18
N ILE A 135 13.97 -4.54 -4.35
CA ILE A 135 14.54 -4.57 -3.00
C ILE A 135 13.77 -5.53 -2.09
N LEU A 136 12.45 -5.47 -2.08
CA LEU A 136 11.65 -6.38 -1.24
C LEU A 136 11.82 -7.84 -1.68
N GLN A 137 11.83 -8.09 -2.99
CA GLN A 137 12.11 -9.42 -3.56
C GLN A 137 13.53 -9.90 -3.24
N LEU A 138 14.52 -9.00 -3.22
CA LEU A 138 15.89 -9.31 -2.82
C LEU A 138 15.93 -9.73 -1.34
N LEU A 139 15.28 -8.96 -0.47
CA LEU A 139 15.23 -9.25 0.96
C LEU A 139 14.57 -10.60 1.24
N SER A 140 13.52 -10.96 0.49
CA SER A 140 12.85 -12.26 0.64
C SER A 140 13.66 -13.40 0.03
N LYS A 141 14.21 -13.23 -1.18
CA LYS A 141 14.96 -14.28 -1.91
C LYS A 141 16.24 -14.71 -1.19
N PHE A 142 16.90 -13.77 -0.52
CA PHE A 142 18.12 -14.06 0.24
C PHE A 142 17.87 -14.36 1.73
N ASN A 143 16.60 -14.52 2.16
CA ASN A 143 16.24 -14.73 3.58
C ASN A 143 16.83 -13.66 4.53
N LEU A 144 17.01 -12.43 4.03
CA LEU A 144 17.50 -11.30 4.83
C LEU A 144 16.46 -10.81 5.84
N THR A 145 15.26 -11.40 5.85
CA THR A 145 14.22 -11.23 6.87
C THR A 145 14.72 -11.51 8.29
N SER A 146 15.66 -12.45 8.47
CA SER A 146 16.26 -12.73 9.78
C SER A 146 17.38 -11.76 10.14
N ALA A 147 18.09 -11.23 9.14
CA ALA A 147 19.22 -10.32 9.33
C ALA A 147 18.79 -8.85 9.51
N PHE A 148 17.70 -8.44 8.88
CA PHE A 148 17.16 -7.08 8.90
C PHE A 148 15.63 -7.08 9.15
N PRO A 149 15.18 -7.51 10.35
CA PRO A 149 13.77 -7.66 10.66
C PRO A 149 13.00 -6.33 10.65
N ASN A 150 13.60 -5.25 11.18
CA ASN A 150 12.93 -3.95 11.25
C ASN A 150 12.86 -3.30 9.86
N LEU A 151 13.94 -3.42 9.07
CA LEU A 151 13.96 -2.94 7.70
C LEU A 151 12.94 -3.68 6.84
N TYR A 152 12.84 -5.00 6.99
CA TYR A 152 11.83 -5.79 6.30
C TYR A 152 10.40 -5.36 6.67
N LEU A 153 10.13 -5.12 7.95
CA LEU A 153 8.83 -4.63 8.41
C LEU A 153 8.50 -3.26 7.82
N ALA A 154 9.47 -2.33 7.76
CA ALA A 154 9.30 -1.02 7.14
C ALA A 154 9.00 -1.14 5.64
N TYR A 155 9.71 -2.01 4.91
CA TYR A 155 9.41 -2.29 3.50
C TYR A 155 8.05 -2.96 3.30
N LYS A 156 7.68 -3.93 4.16
CA LYS A 156 6.36 -4.55 4.12
C LYS A 156 5.27 -3.48 4.28
N ALA A 157 5.44 -2.57 5.24
CA ALA A 157 4.50 -1.49 5.47
C ALA A 157 4.40 -0.52 4.28
N LEU A 158 5.53 -0.15 3.67
CA LEU A 158 5.56 0.63 2.42
C LEU A 158 4.69 -0.02 1.33
N TYR A 159 4.79 -1.34 1.16
CA TYR A 159 4.04 -2.09 0.15
C TYR A 159 2.55 -2.27 0.47
N THR A 160 2.17 -2.23 1.75
CA THR A 160 0.75 -2.31 2.14
C THR A 160 -0.01 -1.01 1.94
N ILE A 161 0.68 0.12 1.74
CA ILE A 161 0.01 1.41 1.51
C ILE A 161 -0.61 1.40 0.12
N PRO A 162 -1.92 1.67 -0.01
CA PRO A 162 -2.56 1.80 -1.31
C PRO A 162 -2.03 3.06 -2.01
N VAL A 163 -1.25 2.86 -3.08
CA VAL A 163 -0.67 3.95 -3.87
C VAL A 163 -1.71 4.58 -4.81
N THR A 164 -2.76 3.83 -5.17
CA THR A 164 -3.81 4.25 -6.10
C THR A 164 -5.19 4.15 -5.48
N SER A 165 -6.11 5.01 -5.92
CA SER A 165 -7.53 4.95 -5.54
C SER A 165 -8.29 3.83 -6.26
N ALA A 166 -7.69 3.21 -7.28
CA ALA A 166 -8.34 2.24 -8.16
C ALA A 166 -9.00 1.07 -7.40
N ALA A 167 -8.34 0.52 -6.37
CA ALA A 167 -8.91 -0.54 -5.55
C ALA A 167 -10.17 -0.06 -4.81
N ALA A 168 -10.13 1.12 -4.20
CA ALA A 168 -11.28 1.71 -3.52
C ALA A 168 -12.41 2.02 -4.52
N GLU A 169 -12.08 2.56 -5.70
CA GLU A 169 -13.05 2.84 -6.78
C GLU A 169 -13.73 1.58 -7.31
N ARG A 170 -12.96 0.49 -7.52
CA ARG A 170 -13.51 -0.82 -7.89
C ARG A 170 -14.48 -1.32 -6.82
N THR A 171 -14.14 -1.22 -5.54
CA THR A 171 -15.03 -1.58 -4.42
C THR A 171 -16.30 -0.72 -4.41
N PHE A 172 -16.20 0.60 -4.59
CA PHE A 172 -17.38 1.47 -4.67
C PHE A 172 -18.26 1.19 -5.90
N SER A 173 -17.67 0.79 -7.03
CA SER A 173 -18.41 0.33 -8.20
C SER A 173 -19.24 -0.92 -7.88
N LYS A 174 -18.67 -1.89 -7.15
CA LYS A 174 -19.41 -3.07 -6.66
C LYS A 174 -20.51 -2.69 -5.67
N VAL A 175 -20.25 -1.78 -4.73
CA VAL A 175 -21.26 -1.24 -3.81
C VAL A 175 -22.45 -0.65 -4.58
N LYS A 176 -22.18 0.10 -5.66
CA LYS A 176 -23.23 0.68 -6.51
C LYS A 176 -24.10 -0.40 -7.17
N ILE A 177 -23.54 -1.54 -7.54
CA ILE A 177 -24.29 -2.68 -8.09
C ILE A 177 -25.14 -3.35 -6.99
N ILE A 178 -24.56 -3.55 -5.81
CA ILE A 178 -25.24 -4.16 -4.65
C ILE A 178 -26.42 -3.29 -4.19
N LYS A 179 -26.19 -1.99 -4.04
CA LYS A 179 -27.21 -0.95 -3.80
C LYS A 179 -27.90 -0.55 -5.09
N SER A 180 -28.65 -1.49 -5.68
CA SER A 180 -29.56 -1.14 -6.76
C SER A 180 -30.64 -0.16 -6.26
N ARG A 181 -31.22 0.63 -7.18
CA ARG A 181 -32.30 1.59 -6.86
C ARG A 181 -33.47 0.94 -6.10
N LEU A 182 -33.72 -0.34 -6.34
CA LEU A 182 -34.80 -1.12 -5.71
C LEU A 182 -34.43 -1.65 -4.30
N ARG A 183 -33.16 -1.59 -3.91
CA ARG A 183 -32.62 -2.08 -2.62
C ARG A 183 -32.09 -0.97 -1.71
N SER A 184 -32.56 0.27 -1.90
CA SER A 184 -32.07 1.45 -1.19
C SER A 184 -32.32 1.44 0.33
N THR A 185 -33.19 0.56 0.83
CA THR A 185 -33.55 0.41 2.25
C THR A 185 -32.79 -0.70 2.99
N MET A 186 -31.75 -1.28 2.38
CA MET A 186 -30.94 -2.32 3.04
C MET A 186 -30.19 -1.78 4.27
N SER A 187 -30.17 -2.55 5.36
CA SER A 187 -29.41 -2.23 6.57
C SER A 187 -27.89 -2.24 6.32
N GLN A 188 -27.14 -1.43 7.08
CA GLN A 188 -25.70 -1.32 6.93
C GLN A 188 -24.98 -2.66 7.12
N LEU A 189 -25.37 -3.44 8.13
CA LEU A 189 -24.80 -4.76 8.40
C LEU A 189 -24.93 -5.70 7.20
N ARG A 190 -26.11 -5.76 6.58
CA ARG A 190 -26.35 -6.63 5.41
C ARG A 190 -25.54 -6.17 4.20
N LEU A 191 -25.38 -4.86 4.01
CA LEU A 191 -24.57 -4.30 2.95
C LEU A 191 -23.09 -4.68 3.12
N GLU A 192 -22.57 -4.54 4.33
CA GLU A 192 -21.19 -4.85 4.68
C GLU A 192 -20.87 -6.34 4.45
N SER A 193 -21.73 -7.24 4.95
CA SER A 193 -21.56 -8.68 4.70
C SER A 193 -21.57 -9.03 3.21
N LEU A 194 -22.47 -8.41 2.44
CA LEU A 194 -22.55 -8.67 1.00
C LEU A 194 -21.38 -8.08 0.22
N LEU A 195 -20.84 -6.94 0.67
CA LEU A 195 -19.64 -6.35 0.11
C LEU A 195 -18.42 -7.24 0.37
N LEU A 196 -18.26 -7.72 1.61
CA LEU A 196 -17.18 -8.64 1.98
C LEU A 196 -17.22 -9.90 1.11
N LEU A 197 -18.40 -10.51 0.94
CA LEU A 197 -18.60 -11.66 0.04
C LEU A 197 -18.24 -11.35 -1.42
N ASN A 198 -18.43 -10.12 -1.89
CA ASN A 198 -18.06 -9.71 -3.25
C ASN A 198 -16.57 -9.39 -3.41
N CYS A 199 -15.87 -9.07 -2.32
CA CYS A 199 -14.42 -8.84 -2.33
C CYS A 199 -13.63 -10.14 -2.22
N GLU A 200 -14.13 -11.10 -1.42
CA GLU A 200 -13.49 -12.39 -1.16
C GLU A 200 -14.04 -13.48 -2.10
N THR A 201 -13.92 -13.27 -3.42
CA THR A 201 -14.41 -14.24 -4.42
C THR A 201 -13.61 -15.54 -4.47
N ASP A 202 -12.39 -15.53 -3.93
CA ASP A 202 -11.43 -16.63 -4.03
C ASP A 202 -11.68 -17.70 -2.94
N ILE A 203 -12.55 -17.41 -1.99
CA ILE A 203 -12.94 -18.34 -0.92
C ILE A 203 -14.09 -19.21 -1.44
N ASN A 204 -13.82 -20.49 -1.67
CA ASN A 204 -14.87 -21.44 -2.05
C ASN A 204 -15.79 -21.72 -0.86
N ILE A 205 -17.06 -21.32 -0.99
CA ILE A 205 -18.08 -21.54 0.04
C ILE A 205 -18.81 -22.83 -0.25
N ASP A 206 -18.70 -23.82 0.65
CA ASP A 206 -19.54 -25.01 0.58
C ASP A 206 -20.98 -24.65 0.97
N LEU A 207 -21.81 -24.47 -0.06
CA LEU A 207 -23.22 -24.14 0.09
C LEU A 207 -23.98 -25.21 0.87
N ASN A 208 -23.57 -26.48 0.81
CA ASN A 208 -24.27 -27.54 1.53
C ASN A 208 -24.01 -27.45 3.04
N GLN A 209 -22.79 -27.12 3.44
CA GLN A 209 -22.47 -26.86 4.85
C GLN A 209 -23.25 -25.63 5.35
N ALA A 210 -23.24 -24.53 4.59
CA ALA A 210 -23.93 -23.31 4.98
C ALA A 210 -25.46 -23.48 5.12
N ILE A 211 -26.07 -24.35 4.32
CA ILE A 211 -27.51 -24.66 4.40
C ILE A 211 -27.82 -25.58 5.59
N ASN A 212 -26.93 -26.52 5.93
CA ASN A 212 -27.15 -27.47 7.03
C ASN A 212 -26.91 -26.86 8.42
N GLU A 213 -26.20 -25.73 8.51
CA GLU A 213 -25.96 -24.97 9.75
C GLU A 213 -27.00 -23.85 10.03
N LEU A 214 -27.99 -23.68 9.14
CA LEU A 214 -29.15 -22.78 9.30
C LEU A 214 -30.30 -23.44 10.06
#